data_AF-A0A505H388-F1
#
_entry.id   AF-A0A505H388-F1
#
_cell.length_a   1.000
_cell.length_b   1.000
_cell.length_c   1.000
_cell.angle_alpha   90.00
_cell.angle_beta   90.00
_cell.angle_gamma   90.00
#
_symmetry.space_group_name_H-M   'P 1'
#
loop_
_entity.id
_entity.type
_entity.pdbx_description
1 polymer ?
#
loop_
_entity_poly.entity_id
_entity_poly.type
_entity_poly.pdbx_seq_one_letter_code
_entity_poly.pdbx_strand_id
1 'polypeptide(L)'
;LDVLLGAGVVAGTANLVNLLDLRPGRALKSGMLLGAPLTTGPHGGIAAGAVGASAALVGDDLGERVMVGDSGANALGALLGVSLAARTGPLGRAGVLAVLAALTAASEKVSFTQVIASTPGLRHLDELGRLPD
;
A
#
# COMPACT_ATOMS: atom_id res chain seq x y z
N LEU A 1 -8.37 -4.71 -23.35
CA LEU A 1 -8.48 -3.50 -22.49
C LEU A 1 -8.61 -3.86 -21.00
N ASP A 2 -9.60 -4.67 -20.62
CA ASP A 2 -9.83 -5.00 -19.20
C ASP A 2 -8.64 -5.67 -18.51
N VAL A 3 -7.99 -6.62 -19.19
CA VAL A 3 -6.74 -7.26 -18.69
C VAL A 3 -5.63 -6.24 -18.47
N LEU A 4 -5.49 -5.24 -19.35
CA LEU A 4 -4.48 -4.19 -19.22
C LEU A 4 -4.80 -3.25 -18.05
N LEU A 5 -6.08 -2.93 -17.84
CA LEU A 5 -6.52 -2.14 -16.68
C LEU A 5 -6.24 -2.90 -15.38
N GLY A 6 -6.57 -4.19 -15.32
CA GLY A 6 -6.27 -5.04 -14.17
C GLY A 6 -4.77 -5.12 -13.90
N ALA A 7 -3.95 -5.39 -14.92
CA ALA A 7 -2.49 -5.43 -14.80
C ALA A 7 -1.91 -4.08 -14.34
N GLY A 8 -2.43 -2.97 -14.88
CA GLY A 8 -2.05 -1.62 -14.47
C GLY A 8 -2.39 -1.33 -13.01
N VAL A 9 -3.56 -1.76 -12.53
CA VAL A 9 -3.93 -1.62 -11.11
C VAL A 9 -2.98 -2.44 -10.23
N VAL A 10 -2.66 -3.68 -10.62
CA VAL A 10 -1.73 -4.54 -9.86
C VAL A 10 -0.34 -3.90 -9.77
N ALA A 11 0.24 -3.53 -10.92
CA ALA A 11 1.56 -2.92 -11.00
C ALA A 11 1.61 -1.55 -10.32
N GLY A 12 0.59 -0.71 -10.52
CA GLY A 12 0.51 0.62 -9.92
C GLY A 12 0.34 0.56 -8.39
N THR A 13 -0.41 -0.42 -7.88
CA THR A 13 -0.53 -0.59 -6.42
C THR A 13 0.78 -1.11 -5.81
N ALA A 14 1.48 -2.03 -6.49
CA ALA A 14 2.82 -2.47 -6.10
C ALA A 14 3.79 -1.28 -6.03
N ASN A 15 3.85 -0.47 -7.08
CA ASN A 15 4.69 0.72 -7.14
C ASN A 15 4.34 1.73 -6.03
N LEU A 16 3.05 1.99 -5.78
CA LEU A 16 2.63 2.94 -4.75
C LEU A 16 3.06 2.48 -3.35
N VAL A 17 2.85 1.20 -3.01
CA VAL A 17 3.28 0.68 -1.70
C VAL A 17 4.80 0.72 -1.58
N ASN A 18 5.54 0.42 -2.65
CA ASN A 18 6.99 0.56 -2.70
C ASN A 18 7.45 2.01 -2.45
N LEU A 19 6.78 3.00 -3.06
CA LEU A 19 7.08 4.43 -2.83
C LEU A 19 6.85 4.87 -1.37
N LEU A 20 6.00 4.14 -0.62
CA LEU A 20 5.77 4.39 0.79
C LEU A 20 6.81 3.69 1.68
N ASP A 21 7.60 2.74 1.17
CA ASP A 21 8.61 1.98 1.92
C ASP A 21 9.92 2.75 2.14
N LEU A 22 9.81 3.97 2.69
CA LEU A 22 10.94 4.86 2.94
C LEU A 22 11.28 5.01 4.42
N ARG A 23 10.45 4.48 5.32
CA ARG A 23 10.65 4.49 6.77
C ARG A 23 10.02 3.24 7.40
N PRO A 24 10.55 2.78 8.56
CA PRO A 24 10.03 1.65 9.31
C PRO A 24 8.50 1.65 9.44
N GLY A 25 7.88 0.52 9.15
CA GLY A 25 6.46 0.22 9.29
C GLY A 25 5.53 0.88 8.27
N ARG A 26 5.99 1.77 7.38
CA ARG A 26 5.09 2.58 6.55
C ARG A 26 4.40 1.78 5.46
N ALA A 27 5.12 0.90 4.77
CA ALA A 27 4.54 0.01 3.77
C ALA A 27 3.51 -0.94 4.41
N LEU A 28 3.81 -1.51 5.58
CA LEU A 28 2.90 -2.40 6.29
C LEU A 28 1.66 -1.69 6.82
N LYS A 29 1.80 -0.51 7.42
CA LYS A 29 0.66 0.30 7.87
C LYS A 29 -0.25 0.68 6.71
N SER A 30 0.33 1.18 5.61
CA SER A 30 -0.46 1.55 4.44
C SER A 30 -1.15 0.33 3.82
N GLY A 31 -0.46 -0.80 3.72
CA GLY A 31 -1.05 -2.06 3.26
C GLY A 31 -2.18 -2.57 4.15
N MET A 32 -2.06 -2.47 5.47
CA MET A 32 -3.15 -2.80 6.40
C MET A 32 -4.34 -1.85 6.25
N LEU A 33 -4.11 -0.55 6.16
CA LEU A 33 -5.18 0.46 6.00
C LEU A 33 -5.94 0.28 4.68
N LEU A 34 -5.21 0.05 3.59
CA LEU A 34 -5.80 -0.19 2.26
C LEU A 34 -6.46 -1.58 2.17
N GLY A 35 -5.85 -2.59 2.81
CA GLY A 35 -6.28 -3.99 2.73
C GLY A 35 -7.43 -4.36 3.65
N ALA A 36 -7.56 -3.74 4.83
CA ALA A 36 -8.61 -4.02 5.80
C ALA A 36 -10.04 -4.04 5.19
N PRO A 37 -10.49 -3.01 4.44
CA PRO A 37 -11.81 -3.02 3.82
C PRO A 37 -11.96 -4.07 2.70
N LEU A 38 -10.85 -4.60 2.18
CA LEU A 38 -10.82 -5.61 1.12
C LEU A 38 -10.90 -7.05 1.65
N THR A 39 -10.80 -7.25 2.97
CA THR A 39 -10.82 -8.59 3.59
C THR A 39 -12.18 -9.28 3.59
N THR A 40 -13.25 -8.55 3.27
CA THR A 40 -14.62 -9.06 3.34
C THR A 40 -15.15 -9.54 1.98
N GLY A 41 -16.10 -10.48 2.02
CA GLY A 41 -16.77 -11.01 0.83
C GLY A 41 -16.03 -12.15 0.13
N PRO A 42 -16.54 -12.61 -1.03
CA PRO A 42 -16.10 -13.85 -1.69
C PRO A 42 -14.62 -13.87 -2.11
N HIS A 43 -14.00 -12.70 -2.29
CA HIS A 43 -12.62 -12.54 -2.74
C HIS A 43 -11.69 -11.98 -1.65
N GLY A 44 -12.16 -11.92 -0.41
CA GLY A 44 -11.44 -11.27 0.68
C GLY A 44 -10.17 -11.99 1.16
N GLY A 45 -10.01 -13.27 0.82
CA GLY A 45 -8.90 -14.11 1.31
C GLY A 45 -7.51 -13.59 0.93
N ILE A 46 -7.34 -13.03 -0.27
CA ILE A 46 -6.04 -12.49 -0.73
C ILE A 46 -5.66 -11.27 0.14
N ALA A 47 -6.58 -10.32 0.29
CA ALA A 47 -6.37 -9.17 1.14
C ALA A 47 -6.20 -9.56 2.62
N ALA A 48 -6.98 -10.54 3.11
CA ALA A 48 -6.86 -11.02 4.49
C ALA A 48 -5.49 -11.64 4.77
N GLY A 49 -4.94 -12.42 3.84
CA GLY A 49 -3.58 -12.96 3.95
C GLY A 49 -2.52 -11.84 3.97
N ALA A 50 -2.64 -10.86 3.07
CA ALA A 50 -1.71 -9.73 3.01
C ALA A 50 -1.76 -8.85 4.27
N VAL A 51 -2.97 -8.55 4.78
CA VAL A 51 -3.19 -7.79 6.02
C VAL A 51 -2.69 -8.58 7.23
N GLY A 52 -2.97 -9.88 7.30
CA GLY A 52 -2.50 -10.75 8.37
C GLY A 52 -0.97 -10.85 8.42
N ALA A 53 -0.32 -11.03 7.27
CA ALA A 53 1.14 -11.02 7.18
C ALA A 53 1.73 -9.67 7.60
N SER A 54 1.10 -8.56 7.18
CA SER A 54 1.51 -7.22 7.58
C SER A 54 1.39 -7.02 9.09
N ALA A 55 0.28 -7.47 9.70
CA ALA A 55 0.06 -7.39 11.14
C ALA A 55 1.06 -8.25 11.94
N ALA A 56 1.48 -9.40 11.40
CA ALA A 56 2.49 -10.24 12.03
C ALA A 56 3.89 -9.59 12.01
N LEU A 57 4.23 -8.87 10.93
CA LEU A 57 5.56 -8.29 10.74
C LEU A 57 5.72 -6.86 11.28
N VAL A 58 4.61 -6.13 11.46
CA VAL A 58 4.66 -4.67 11.75
C VAL A 58 5.46 -4.34 13.00
N GLY A 59 5.43 -5.18 14.03
CA GLY A 59 6.20 -4.95 15.27
C GLY A 59 7.71 -5.17 15.11
N ASP A 60 8.13 -6.10 14.25
CA ASP A 60 9.54 -6.32 13.94
C ASP A 60 10.08 -5.23 13.02
N ASP A 61 9.28 -4.82 12.02
CA ASP A 61 9.65 -3.78 11.06
C ASP A 61 9.70 -2.38 11.72
N LEU A 62 8.71 -2.05 12.57
CA LEU A 62 8.74 -0.81 13.38
C LEU A 62 9.88 -0.76 14.39
N GLY A 63 10.29 -1.93 14.90
CA GLY A 63 11.43 -2.09 15.79
C GLY A 63 12.76 -2.22 15.07
N GLU A 64 12.79 -2.00 13.75
CA GLU A 64 13.98 -2.05 12.89
C GLU A 64 14.76 -3.37 12.96
N ARG A 65 14.09 -4.47 13.35
CA ARG A 65 14.68 -5.82 13.42
C ARG A 65 14.67 -6.52 12.08
N VAL A 66 13.66 -6.21 11.26
CA VAL A 66 13.50 -6.67 9.89
C VAL A 66 13.17 -5.49 9.00
N MET A 67 13.38 -5.66 7.70
CA MET A 67 12.94 -4.71 6.70
C MET A 67 12.14 -5.46 5.66
N VAL A 68 10.91 -5.03 5.42
CA VAL A 68 10.06 -5.55 4.34
C VAL A 68 10.76 -5.37 2.98
N GLY A 69 11.28 -4.16 2.76
CA GLY A 69 12.04 -3.79 1.58
C GLY A 69 11.22 -3.89 0.28
N ASP A 70 11.91 -3.69 -0.84
CA ASP A 70 11.27 -3.65 -2.15
C ASP A 70 10.47 -4.93 -2.46
N SER A 71 11.01 -6.10 -2.08
CA SER A 71 10.35 -7.38 -2.36
C SER A 71 9.04 -7.51 -1.61
N GLY A 72 9.02 -7.20 -0.32
CA GLY A 72 7.80 -7.30 0.49
C GLY A 72 6.80 -6.20 0.15
N ALA A 73 7.26 -4.97 -0.10
CA ALA A 73 6.40 -3.83 -0.41
C ALA A 73 5.70 -4.02 -1.77
N ASN A 74 6.43 -4.44 -2.81
CA ASN A 74 5.84 -4.76 -4.11
C ASN A 74 4.89 -5.95 -4.02
N ALA A 75 5.24 -7.02 -3.30
CA ALA A 75 4.36 -8.18 -3.12
C ALA A 75 3.06 -7.80 -2.40
N LEU A 76 3.16 -7.03 -1.31
CA LEU A 76 2.01 -6.51 -0.58
C LEU A 76 1.11 -5.66 -1.49
N GLY A 77 1.68 -4.68 -2.18
CA GLY A 77 0.93 -3.83 -3.10
C GLY A 77 0.31 -4.61 -4.27
N ALA A 78 1.00 -5.60 -4.82
CA ALA A 78 0.46 -6.45 -5.88
C ALA A 78 -0.75 -7.26 -5.41
N LEU A 79 -0.70 -7.88 -4.23
CA LEU A 79 -1.83 -8.64 -3.65
C LEU A 79 -3.05 -7.74 -3.38
N LEU A 80 -2.81 -6.53 -2.91
CA LEU A 80 -3.87 -5.52 -2.74
C LEU A 80 -4.44 -5.07 -4.08
N GLY A 81 -3.58 -4.87 -5.09
CA GLY A 81 -3.98 -4.54 -6.45
C GLY A 81 -4.82 -5.64 -7.10
N VAL A 82 -4.49 -6.93 -6.89
CA VAL A 82 -5.31 -8.07 -7.32
C VAL A 82 -6.67 -8.03 -6.65
N SER A 83 -6.70 -7.79 -5.34
CA SER A 83 -7.95 -7.69 -4.57
C SER A 83 -8.83 -6.53 -5.05
N LEU A 84 -8.24 -5.37 -5.35
CA LEU A 84 -8.94 -4.22 -5.94
C LEU A 84 -9.47 -4.52 -7.34
N ALA A 85 -8.65 -5.12 -8.20
CA ALA A 85 -9.05 -5.49 -9.55
C ALA A 85 -10.18 -6.52 -9.54
N ALA A 86 -10.18 -7.48 -8.61
CA ALA A 86 -11.24 -8.47 -8.46
C ALA A 86 -12.58 -7.86 -7.98
N ARG A 87 -12.54 -6.78 -7.18
CA ARG A 87 -13.74 -6.13 -6.64
C ARG A 87 -14.31 -5.01 -7.50
N THR A 88 -13.56 -4.53 -8.49
CA THR A 88 -13.96 -3.41 -9.35
C THR A 88 -14.33 -3.89 -10.76
N GLY A 89 -15.36 -3.29 -11.36
CA GLY A 89 -15.62 -3.43 -12.80
C GLY A 89 -14.65 -2.59 -13.64
N PRO A 90 -14.73 -2.65 -14.99
CA PRO A 90 -13.79 -1.95 -15.88
C PRO A 90 -13.65 -0.45 -15.62
N LEU A 91 -14.76 0.26 -15.36
CA LEU A 91 -14.75 1.69 -15.00
C LEU A 91 -14.07 1.94 -13.65
N GLY A 92 -14.30 1.07 -12.67
CA GLY A 92 -13.64 1.15 -11.37
C GLY A 92 -12.12 0.94 -11.49
N ARG A 93 -11.69 -0.04 -12.29
CA ARG A 93 -10.27 -0.28 -12.58
C ARG A 93 -9.62 0.92 -13.25
N ALA A 94 -10.30 1.52 -14.23
CA ALA A 94 -9.81 2.74 -14.89
C ALA A 94 -9.67 3.91 -13.91
N GLY A 95 -10.64 4.12 -13.02
CA GLY A 95 -10.58 5.14 -11.98
C GLY A 95 -9.44 4.92 -10.99
N VAL A 96 -9.27 3.69 -10.50
CA VAL A 96 -8.16 3.32 -9.61
C VAL A 96 -6.82 3.53 -10.31
N LEU A 97 -6.68 3.09 -11.57
CA LEU A 97 -5.46 3.28 -12.35
C LEU A 97 -5.15 4.76 -12.56
N ALA A 98 -6.16 5.60 -12.82
CA ALA A 98 -5.97 7.04 -12.94
C ALA A 98 -5.44 7.68 -11.64
N VAL A 99 -5.98 7.27 -10.49
CA VAL A 99 -5.48 7.72 -9.18
C VAL A 99 -4.04 7.26 -8.94
N LEU A 100 -3.73 5.99 -9.22
CA LEU A 100 -2.38 5.43 -9.08
C LEU A 100 -1.37 6.15 -9.98
N ALA A 101 -1.75 6.44 -11.23
CA ALA A 101 -0.93 7.18 -12.16
C ALA A 101 -0.70 8.63 -11.70
N ALA A 102 -1.75 9.30 -11.20
CA ALA A 102 -1.64 10.65 -10.66
C ALA A 102 -0.73 10.72 -9.43
N LEU A 103 -0.86 9.76 -8.50
CA LEU A 103 0.01 9.66 -7.33
C LEU A 103 1.47 9.38 -7.74
N THR A 104 1.68 8.46 -8.70
CA THR A 104 3.02 8.17 -9.22
C THR A 104 3.65 9.41 -9.84
N ALA A 105 2.93 10.13 -10.70
CA ALA A 105 3.41 11.38 -11.29
C ALA A 105 3.65 12.48 -10.23
N ALA A 106 2.78 12.58 -9.22
CA ALA A 106 2.96 13.53 -8.12
C ALA A 106 4.22 13.22 -7.29
N SER A 107 4.57 11.94 -7.12
CA SER A 107 5.75 11.52 -6.36
C SER A 107 7.07 12.02 -6.98
N GLU A 108 7.11 12.26 -8.29
CA GLU A 108 8.28 12.82 -8.97
C GLU A 108 8.52 14.30 -8.64
N LYS A 109 7.48 15.02 -8.22
CA LYS A 109 7.54 16.46 -7.95
C LYS A 109 7.43 16.78 -6.45
N VAL A 110 6.77 15.91 -5.69
CA VAL A 110 6.43 16.13 -4.29
C VAL A 110 6.86 14.92 -3.46
N SER A 111 7.63 15.17 -2.41
CA SER A 111 8.00 14.10 -1.46
C SER A 111 6.81 13.72 -0.61
N PHE A 112 6.32 12.48 -0.77
CA PHE A 112 5.28 11.93 0.12
C PHE A 112 5.70 11.95 1.59
N THR A 113 6.99 11.74 1.88
CA THR A 113 7.51 11.88 3.25
C THR A 113 7.31 13.29 3.79
N GLN A 114 7.57 14.33 3.00
CA GLN A 114 7.33 15.71 3.44
C GLN A 114 5.84 16.01 3.63
N VAL A 115 4.98 15.52 2.73
CA VAL A 115 3.52 15.67 2.84
C VAL A 115 2.98 14.99 4.09
N ILE A 116 3.43 13.77 4.37
CA ILE A 116 3.06 13.02 5.57
C ILE A 116 3.52 13.76 6.83
N ALA A 117 4.78 14.22 6.86
CA ALA A 117 5.35 14.93 8.00
C ALA A 117 4.68 16.30 8.26
N SER A 118 4.22 17.01 7.23
CA SER A 118 3.54 18.30 7.38
C SER A 118 2.05 18.20 7.69
N THR A 119 1.46 17.01 7.59
CA THR A 119 0.03 16.77 7.84
C THR A 119 -0.18 16.12 9.21
N PRO A 120 -0.71 16.82 10.23
CA PRO A 120 -0.71 16.34 11.62
C PRO A 120 -1.26 14.92 11.84
N GLY A 121 -2.38 14.58 11.19
CA GLY A 121 -2.98 13.24 11.29
C GLY A 121 -2.16 12.14 10.62
N LEU A 122 -1.60 12.42 9.43
CA LEU A 122 -0.75 11.46 8.72
C LEU A 122 0.58 11.26 9.46
N ARG A 123 1.18 12.34 9.96
CA ARG A 123 2.39 12.29 10.79
C ARG A 123 2.18 11.41 12.00
N HIS A 124 1.10 11.61 12.76
CA HIS A 124 0.84 10.80 13.94
C HIS A 124 0.70 9.31 13.63
N LEU A 125 -0.01 8.96 12.55
CA LEU A 125 -0.12 7.57 12.09
C LEU A 125 1.23 7.00 11.63
N ASP A 126 2.04 7.80 10.92
CA ASP A 126 3.36 7.40 10.42
C ASP A 126 4.35 7.14 11.57
N GLU A 127 4.35 7.99 12.58
CA GLU A 127 5.21 7.89 13.79
C GLU A 127 4.74 6.83 14.78
N LEU A 128 3.44 6.48 14.80
CA LEU A 128 2.88 5.56 15.79
C LEU A 128 3.65 4.22 15.87
N GLY A 129 4.26 3.95 17.01
CA GLY A 129 4.98 2.70 17.28
C GLY A 129 6.40 2.62 16.70
N ARG A 130 6.92 3.68 16.05
CA ARG A 130 8.34 3.75 15.69
C ARG A 130 9.20 4.01 16.91
N LEU A 131 10.48 3.64 16.80
CA LEU A 131 11.50 4.07 17.74
C LEU A 131 11.66 5.60 17.67
N PRO A 132 11.92 6.27 18.80
CA PRO A 132 12.29 7.68 18.79
C PRO A 132 13.65 7.85 18.09
N ASP A 133 13.75 8.90 17.25
CA ASP A 133 15.00 9.36 16.66
C ASP A 133 15.96 9.91 17.73
#